data_AF-A0A7C2PNA2-F1
#
_entry.id   AF-A0A7C2PNA2-F1
#
_cell.length_a   1.000
_cell.length_b   1.000
_cell.length_c   1.000
_cell.angle_alpha   90.00
_cell.angle_beta   90.00
_cell.angle_gamma   90.00
#
_symmetry.space_group_name_H-M   'P 1'
#
loop_
_entity.id
_entity.type
_entity.pdbx_description
1 polymer ?
#
loop_
_entity_poly.entity_id
_entity_poly.type
_entity_poly.pdbx_seq_one_letter_code
_entity_poly.pdbx_strand_id
1 'polypeptide(L)'
;MLVRRMSLEELAVAVGLPVPVLQYLTDMGYIHPVPELPAAEFAELRLIRRLINDLEVPSEAVDIILHMRRRMLEMQREIARLRAELAYRRAFEHSRNWIDAEWYE
;
A
#
# COMPACT_ATOMS: atom_id res chain seq x y z
N MET A 1 18.83 -24.46 6.96
CA MET A 1 17.42 -24.05 6.81
C MET A 1 17.16 -23.84 5.32
N LEU A 2 16.46 -24.77 4.67
CA LEU A 2 16.08 -24.66 3.25
C LEU A 2 14.82 -23.82 3.16
N VAL A 3 14.97 -22.57 2.70
CA VAL A 3 13.85 -21.67 2.43
C VAL A 3 13.06 -22.27 1.27
N ARG A 4 11.81 -22.67 1.54
CA ARG A 4 10.91 -23.28 0.56
C ARG A 4 10.59 -22.23 -0.50
N ARG A 5 11.13 -22.39 -1.73
CA ARG A 5 10.77 -21.55 -2.87
C ARG A 5 9.34 -21.89 -3.27
N MET A 6 8.38 -21.03 -2.92
CA MET A 6 7.00 -21.19 -3.37
C MET A 6 6.92 -20.88 -4.87
N SER A 7 6.46 -21.82 -5.69
CA SER A 7 6.30 -21.60 -7.13
C SER A 7 5.07 -20.72 -7.42
N LEU A 8 5.01 -20.11 -8.62
CA LEU A 8 3.82 -19.35 -9.05
C LEU A 8 2.56 -20.23 -9.08
N GLU A 9 2.70 -21.54 -9.33
CA GLU A 9 1.55 -22.46 -9.27
C GLU A 9 1.07 -22.68 -7.83
N GLU A 10 1.99 -22.82 -6.87
CA GLU A 10 1.62 -22.92 -5.45
C GLU A 10 0.96 -21.63 -4.95
N LEU A 11 1.44 -20.46 -5.42
CA LEU A 11 0.81 -19.17 -5.13
C LEU A 11 -0.59 -19.05 -5.75
N ALA A 12 -0.77 -19.51 -6.98
CA ALA A 12 -2.06 -19.55 -7.66
C ALA A 12 -3.09 -20.35 -6.86
N VAL A 13 -2.70 -21.51 -6.33
CA VAL A 13 -3.55 -22.35 -5.48
C VAL A 13 -3.87 -21.66 -4.15
N ALA A 14 -2.86 -21.09 -3.48
CA ALA A 14 -3.05 -20.44 -2.19
C ALA A 14 -3.94 -19.20 -2.27
N VAL A 15 -3.84 -18.46 -3.36
CA VAL A 15 -4.52 -17.18 -3.55
C VAL A 15 -5.82 -17.34 -4.32
N GLY A 16 -5.99 -18.39 -5.13
CA GLY A 16 -7.17 -18.58 -5.98
C GLY A 16 -7.19 -17.64 -7.18
N LEU A 17 -6.02 -17.30 -7.71
CA LEU A 17 -5.83 -16.49 -8.93
C LEU A 17 -5.14 -17.33 -10.01
N PRO A 18 -5.50 -17.17 -11.30
CA PRO A 18 -4.81 -17.85 -12.38
C PRO A 18 -3.34 -17.46 -12.46
N VAL A 19 -2.47 -18.42 -12.80
CA VAL A 19 -1.01 -18.20 -12.97
C VAL A 19 -0.71 -17.04 -13.94
N PRO A 20 -1.38 -16.88 -15.09
CA PRO A 20 -1.12 -15.74 -15.99
C PRO A 20 -1.35 -14.38 -15.34
N VAL A 21 -2.33 -14.27 -14.43
CA VAL A 21 -2.61 -13.03 -13.70
C VAL A 21 -1.51 -12.74 -12.69
N LEU A 22 -1.05 -13.75 -11.95
CA LEU A 22 0.05 -13.60 -11.01
C LEU A 22 1.37 -13.25 -11.72
N GLN A 23 1.60 -13.83 -12.90
CA GLN A 23 2.75 -13.50 -13.74
C GLN A 23 2.71 -12.03 -14.18
N TYR A 24 1.57 -11.58 -14.70
CA TYR A 24 1.36 -10.18 -15.08
C TYR A 24 1.57 -9.21 -13.90
N LEU A 25 1.05 -9.52 -12.70
CA LEU A 25 1.26 -8.70 -11.51
C LEU A 25 2.72 -8.66 -11.06
N THR A 26 3.43 -9.76 -11.24
CA THR A 26 4.87 -9.86 -10.95
C THR A 26 5.67 -9.01 -11.93
N ASP A 27 5.38 -9.10 -13.23
CA ASP A 27 6.06 -8.37 -14.30
C ASP A 27 5.87 -6.85 -14.13
N MET A 28 4.69 -6.42 -13.67
CA MET A 28 4.39 -5.03 -13.37
C MET A 28 4.92 -4.56 -12.00
N GLY A 29 5.53 -5.44 -11.21
CA GLY A 29 6.11 -5.13 -9.90
C GLY A 29 5.08 -4.85 -8.80
N TYR A 30 3.84 -5.36 -8.93
CA TYR A 30 2.83 -5.28 -7.87
C TYR A 30 3.05 -6.30 -6.76
N ILE A 31 3.61 -7.46 -7.11
CA ILE A 31 3.96 -8.51 -6.16
C ILE A 31 5.41 -8.94 -6.36
N HIS A 32 6.07 -9.31 -5.28
CA HIS A 32 7.42 -9.85 -5.34
C HIS A 32 7.37 -11.36 -5.08
N PRO A 33 7.80 -12.21 -6.03
CA PRO A 33 7.84 -13.66 -5.84
C PRO A 33 9.06 -14.02 -4.98
N VAL A 34 9.01 -13.65 -3.70
CA VAL A 34 9.92 -14.14 -2.67
C VAL A 34 9.26 -15.31 -1.94
N PRO A 35 10.06 -16.24 -1.38
CA PRO A 35 9.55 -17.47 -0.77
C PRO A 35 8.55 -17.24 0.38
N GLU A 36 8.54 -16.04 0.97
CA GLU A 36 7.58 -15.61 1.97
C GLU A 36 7.00 -14.27 1.55
N LEU A 37 5.83 -14.29 0.90
CA LEU A 37 5.10 -13.06 0.62
C LEU A 37 4.71 -12.40 1.95
N PRO A 38 5.03 -11.11 2.17
CA PRO A 38 4.60 -10.43 3.37
C PRO A 38 3.06 -10.34 3.43
N ALA A 39 2.51 -10.29 4.64
CA ALA A 39 1.06 -10.26 4.87
C ALA A 39 0.35 -9.11 4.12
N ALA A 40 1.06 -8.00 3.87
CA ALA A 40 0.57 -6.87 3.09
C ALA A 40 0.31 -7.25 1.62
N GLU A 41 1.24 -7.96 0.98
CA GLU A 41 1.09 -8.44 -0.40
C GLU A 41 -0.06 -9.46 -0.52
N PHE A 42 -0.23 -10.34 0.48
CA PHE A 42 -1.39 -11.23 0.56
C PHE A 42 -2.74 -10.49 0.69
N ALA A 43 -2.76 -9.34 1.35
CA ALA A 43 -3.97 -8.51 1.41
C ALA A 43 -4.28 -7.88 0.04
N GLU A 44 -3.25 -7.44 -0.69
CA GLU A 44 -3.41 -6.90 -2.05
C GLU A 44 -3.92 -7.98 -3.02
N LEU A 45 -3.33 -9.17 -2.97
CA LEU A 45 -3.77 -10.31 -3.78
C LEU A 45 -5.22 -10.72 -3.52
N ARG A 46 -5.67 -10.66 -2.26
CA ARG A 46 -7.09 -10.87 -1.92
C ARG A 46 -8.00 -9.79 -2.50
N LEU A 47 -7.56 -8.53 -2.51
CA LEU A 47 -8.30 -7.43 -3.14
C LEU A 47 -8.41 -7.64 -4.65
N ILE A 48 -7.30 -8.02 -5.29
CA ILE A 48 -7.26 -8.29 -6.74
C ILE A 48 -8.18 -9.44 -7.10
N ARG A 49 -8.14 -10.53 -6.32
CA ARG A 49 -9.08 -11.64 -6.48
C ARG A 49 -10.53 -11.17 -6.40
N ARG A 50 -10.84 -10.30 -5.44
CA ARG A 50 -12.18 -9.74 -5.29
C ARG A 50 -12.61 -8.90 -6.50
N LEU A 51 -11.71 -8.09 -7.04
CA LEU A 51 -11.96 -7.28 -8.23
C LEU A 51 -12.25 -8.17 -9.45
N ILE A 52 -11.46 -9.22 -9.65
CA ILE A 52 -11.60 -10.10 -10.82
C ILE A 52 -12.80 -11.04 -10.68
N ASN A 53 -12.94 -11.69 -9.52
CA ASN A 53 -13.91 -12.78 -9.35
C ASN A 53 -15.28 -12.30 -8.84
N ASP A 54 -15.32 -11.33 -7.92
CA ASP A 54 -16.58 -10.89 -7.31
C ASP A 54 -17.19 -9.70 -8.06
N LEU A 55 -16.35 -8.88 -8.70
CA LEU A 55 -16.78 -7.66 -9.40
C LEU A 55 -16.62 -7.77 -10.92
N GLU A 56 -16.19 -8.93 -11.42
CA GLU A 56 -16.01 -9.25 -12.86
C GLU A 56 -15.24 -8.16 -13.63
N VAL A 57 -14.31 -7.49 -12.94
CA VAL A 57 -13.51 -6.42 -13.54
C VAL A 57 -12.53 -7.05 -14.53
N PRO A 58 -12.48 -6.58 -15.79
CA PRO A 58 -11.52 -7.10 -16.76
C PRO A 58 -10.09 -6.81 -16.29
N SER A 59 -9.17 -7.74 -16.54
CA SER A 59 -7.78 -7.66 -16.06
C SER A 59 -7.07 -6.36 -16.44
N GLU A 60 -7.39 -5.81 -17.62
CA GLU A 60 -6.85 -4.53 -18.08
C GLU A 60 -7.30 -3.35 -17.20
N ALA A 61 -8.55 -3.36 -16.73
CA ALA A 61 -9.06 -2.34 -15.82
C ALA A 61 -8.55 -2.53 -14.38
N VAL A 62 -8.21 -3.76 -13.99
CA VAL A 62 -7.61 -4.03 -12.68
C VAL A 62 -6.29 -3.28 -12.51
N ASP A 63 -5.43 -3.28 -13.53
CA ASP A 63 -4.16 -2.54 -13.47
C ASP A 63 -4.39 -1.04 -13.23
N ILE A 64 -5.31 -0.42 -13.97
CA ILE A 64 -5.68 0.99 -13.80
C ILE A 64 -6.17 1.25 -12.38
N ILE A 65 -7.04 0.39 -11.85
CA ILE A 65 -7.58 0.53 -10.49
C ILE A 65 -6.48 0.42 -9.43
N LEU A 66 -5.56 -0.54 -9.58
CA LEU A 66 -4.44 -0.72 -8.67
C LEU A 66 -3.47 0.47 -8.72
N HIS A 67 -3.18 0.98 -9.91
CA HIS A 67 -2.36 2.17 -10.11
C HIS A 67 -2.99 3.40 -9.45
N MET A 68 -4.29 3.63 -9.69
CA MET A 68 -5.03 4.73 -9.07
C MET A 68 -5.06 4.62 -7.55
N ARG A 69 -5.26 3.40 -7.01
CA ARG A 69 -5.23 3.13 -5.57
C ARG A 69 -3.86 3.45 -4.97
N ARG A 70 -2.76 3.02 -5.61
CA ARG A 70 -1.40 3.30 -5.14
C ARG A 70 -1.15 4.81 -5.06
N ARG A 71 -1.46 5.53 -6.14
CA ARG A 71 -1.33 7.00 -6.19
C ARG A 71 -2.19 7.68 -5.12
N MET A 72 -3.39 7.18 -4.88
CA MET A 72 -4.28 7.71 -3.83
C MET A 72 -3.69 7.51 -2.43
N LEU A 73 -3.12 6.34 -2.15
CA LEU A 73 -2.47 6.07 -0.86
C LEU A 73 -1.22 6.93 -0.66
N GLU A 74 -0.42 7.16 -1.71
CA GLU A 74 0.71 8.08 -1.67
C GLU A 74 0.28 9.51 -1.35
N MET A 75 -0.76 10.01 -2.03
CA MET A 75 -1.33 11.32 -1.74
C MET A 75 -1.85 11.42 -0.29
N GLN A 76 -2.51 10.37 0.21
CA GLN A 76 -3.00 10.34 1.60
C GLN A 76 -1.86 10.38 2.61
N ARG A 77 -0.76 9.67 2.36
CA ARG A 77 0.44 9.71 3.22
C ARG A 77 1.06 11.10 3.23
N GLU A 78 1.15 11.76 2.09
CA GLU A 78 1.70 13.11 2.01
C GLU A 78 0.79 14.13 2.73
N ILE A 79 -0.53 14.03 2.57
CA ILE A 79 -1.48 14.85 3.32
C ILE A 79 -1.32 14.64 4.83
N ALA A 80 -1.17 13.38 5.28
CA ALA A 80 -0.96 13.07 6.69
C ALA A 80 0.35 13.70 7.21
N ARG A 81 1.43 13.62 6.43
CA ARG A 81 2.71 14.25 6.74
C ARG A 81 2.59 15.77 6.85
N LEU A 82 1.96 16.42 5.87
CA LEU A 82 1.77 17.88 5.86
C LEU A 82 0.90 18.34 7.04
N ARG A 83 -0.13 17.58 7.41
CA ARG A 83 -0.96 17.86 8.59
C ARG A 83 -0.16 17.77 9.89
N ALA A 84 0.70 16.75 10.02
CA ALA A 84 1.57 16.61 11.18
C ALA A 84 2.58 17.78 11.29
N GLU A 85 3.18 18.18 10.17
CA GLU A 85 4.10 19.32 10.11
C GLU A 85 3.41 20.64 10.52
N LEU A 86 2.20 20.90 10.01
CA LEU A 86 1.42 22.07 10.40
C LEU A 86 1.05 22.05 11.88
N ALA A 87 0.68 20.89 12.43
CA ALA A 87 0.38 20.75 13.85
C ALA A 87 1.62 21.03 14.71
N TYR A 88 2.78 20.52 14.30
CA TYR A 88 4.06 20.77 14.98
C TYR A 88 4.42 22.26 14.99
N ARG A 89 4.34 22.94 13.83
CA ARG A 89 4.61 24.38 13.74
C ARG A 89 3.68 25.22 14.61
N ARG A 90 2.38 24.92 14.60
CA ARG A 90 1.40 25.60 15.45
C ARG A 90 1.69 25.41 16.93
N ALA A 91 2.06 24.21 17.35
CA ALA A 91 2.44 23.95 18.74
C ALA A 91 3.71 24.71 19.15
N PHE A 92 4.69 24.79 18.25
CA PHE A 92 5.93 25.54 18.48
C PHE A 92 5.71 27.05 18.56
N GLU A 93 4.91 27.64 17.67
CA GLU A 93 4.53 29.06 17.72
C GLU A 93 3.74 29.39 19.00
N HIS A 94 2.84 28.51 19.43
CA HIS A 94 2.09 28.70 20.67
C HIS A 94 2.99 28.69 21.90
N SER A 95 3.98 27.80 21.94
CA SER A 95 5.00 27.74 23.00
C SER A 95 5.87 29.00 23.04
N ARG A 96 6.29 29.50 21.86
CA ARG A 96 7.12 30.71 21.75
C ARG A 96 6.39 31.96 22.23
N ASN A 97 5.11 32.12 21.87
CA ASN A 97 4.28 33.23 22.34
C ASN A 97 4.05 33.19 23.87
N TRP A 98 4.02 32.01 24.47
CA TRP A 98 3.90 31.85 25.92
C TRP A 98 5.17 32.31 26.63
N ILE A 99 6.34 31.93 26.12
CA ILE A 99 7.63 32.35 26.67
C ILE A 99 7.77 33.87 26.60
N ASP A 100 7.45 34.50 25.47
CA ASP A 100 7.55 35.96 25.34
C ASP A 100 6.58 36.73 26.27
N ALA A 101 5.46 36.13 26.68
CA ALA A 101 4.51 36.74 27.62
C ALA A 101 4.97 36.70 29.08
N GLU A 102 5.76 35.69 29.47
CA GLU A 102 6.28 35.55 30.85
C GLU A 102 7.44 36.53 31.17
N TRP A 103 8.11 37.11 30.16
CA TRP A 103 9.24 38.04 30.36
C TRP A 103 8.85 39.53 30.47
N TYR A 104 7.56 39.85 30.44
CA TYR A 104 7.04 41.24 30.50
C TYR A 104 6.38 41.64 31.83
N GLU A 105 6.48 40.81 32.88
CA GLU A 105 6.13 41.17 34.27
C GLU A 105 7.38 41.52 35.11
#